data_AF-A0A0L0G934-F1
#
_entry.id   AF-A0A0L0G934-F1
#
_cell.length_a   1.000
_cell.length_b   1.000
_cell.length_c   1.000
_cell.angle_alpha   90.00
_cell.angle_beta   90.00
_cell.angle_gamma   90.00
#
_symmetry.space_group_name_H-M   'P 1'
#
loop_
_entity.id
_entity.type
_entity.pdbx_description
1 polymer ?
#
loop_
_entity_poly.entity_id
_entity_poly.type
_entity_poly.pdbx_seq_one_letter_code
_entity_poly.pdbx_strand_id
1 'polypeptide(L)' 'MVFFRVYAGTMNAKEAVDNTSRKCKEQVKRLMKVHANKYTDVSSVTAGEIAIAVGLKETMSGDTLIKLTAANGM' A
#
# COMPACT_ATOMS: atom_id res chain seq x y z
N MET A 1 9.14 7.21 0.89
CA MET A 1 8.88 5.79 1.20
C MET A 1 7.92 5.77 2.37
N VAL A 2 6.86 4.96 2.30
CA VAL A 2 5.81 4.94 3.34
C VAL A 2 5.83 3.59 4.03
N PHE A 3 5.96 3.59 5.36
CA PHE A 3 5.79 2.38 6.16
C PHE A 3 4.32 2.18 6.45
N PHE A 4 3.83 0.97 6.24
CA PHE A 4 2.43 0.65 6.42
C PHE A 4 2.25 -0.74 7.01
N ARG A 5 1.10 -0.95 7.65
CA ARG A 5 0.66 -2.24 8.14
C ARG A 5 -0.54 -2.68 7.32
N VAL A 6 -0.55 -3.93 6.88
CA VAL A 6 -1.73 -4.51 6.23
C VAL A 6 -2.70 -4.96 7.29
N TYR A 7 -3.85 -4.29 7.38
CA TYR A 7 -4.90 -4.66 8.33
C TYR A 7 -5.79 -5.80 7.82
N ALA A 8 -6.06 -5.85 6.51
CA ALA A 8 -6.88 -6.90 5.90
C ALA A 8 -6.50 -7.10 4.42
N GLY A 9 -6.70 -8.33 3.94
CA GLY A 9 -6.43 -8.69 2.54
C GLY A 9 -4.95 -8.79 2.19
N THR A 10 -4.67 -8.56 0.91
CA THR A 10 -3.32 -8.65 0.32
C THR A 10 -3.11 -7.45 -0.58
N MET A 11 -1.94 -6.83 -0.48
CA MET A 11 -1.52 -5.71 -1.31
C MET A 11 -0.42 -6.17 -2.26
N ASN A 12 -0.60 -5.92 -3.56
CA ASN A 12 0.39 -6.31 -4.58
C ASN A 12 1.21 -5.12 -5.05
N ALA A 13 2.44 -5.39 -5.49
CA ALA A 13 3.25 -4.40 -6.16
C ALA A 13 2.61 -4.01 -7.50
N LYS A 14 2.76 -2.73 -7.90
CA LYS A 14 2.17 -2.14 -9.12
C LYS A 14 0.65 -2.00 -9.10
N GLU A 15 -0.02 -2.30 -7.98
CA GLU A 15 -1.45 -2.12 -7.81
C GLU A 15 -1.82 -0.65 -7.50
N ALA A 16 -3.01 -0.24 -7.94
CA ALA A 16 -3.59 1.05 -7.57
C ALA A 16 -4.39 0.93 -6.28
N VAL A 17 -4.24 1.90 -5.39
CA VAL A 17 -4.92 1.98 -4.10
C VAL A 17 -5.66 3.31 -3.99
N ASP A 18 -6.70 3.32 -3.18
CA ASP A 18 -7.44 4.54 -2.86
C ASP A 18 -7.05 5.01 -1.45
N ASN A 19 -6.57 6.25 -1.34
CA ASN A 19 -6.30 6.88 -0.07
C ASN A 19 -7.58 7.54 0.43
N THR A 20 -8.27 6.88 1.37
CA THR A 20 -9.56 7.35 1.89
C THR A 20 -9.44 8.64 2.69
N SER A 21 -8.28 8.88 3.33
CA SER A 21 -8.02 10.08 4.12
C SER A 21 -7.87 11.31 3.24
N ARG A 22 -7.29 11.14 2.05
CA ARG A 22 -7.00 12.23 1.10
C ARG A 22 -7.96 12.28 -0.09
N LYS A 23 -8.83 11.27 -0.24
CA LYS A 23 -9.76 11.09 -1.38
C LYS A 23 -9.04 11.11 -2.73
N CYS A 24 -7.88 10.48 -2.80
CA CYS A 24 -7.06 10.43 -4.01
C CYS A 24 -6.64 8.99 -4.32
N LYS A 25 -6.54 8.69 -5.62
CA LYS A 25 -6.05 7.40 -6.10
C LYS A 25 -4.54 7.49 -6.30
N GLU A 26 -3.83 6.51 -5.78
CA GLU A 26 -2.38 6.43 -5.87
C GLU A 26 -1.96 5.06 -6.38
N GLN A 27 -0.75 4.96 -6.93
CA GLN A 27 -0.22 3.69 -7.42
C GLN A 27 1.06 3.32 -6.70
N VAL A 28 1.10 2.08 -6.22
CA VAL A 28 2.25 1.54 -5.52
C VAL A 28 3.21 1.00 -6.56
N LYS A 29 4.39 1.61 -6.72
CA LYS A 29 5.37 1.15 -7.71
C LYS A 29 6.12 -0.08 -7.26
N ARG A 30 6.50 -0.14 -5.98
CA ARG A 30 7.23 -1.25 -5.38
C ARG A 30 6.78 -1.48 -3.93
N LEU A 31 6.87 -2.73 -3.50
CA LEU A 31 6.69 -3.15 -2.12
C LEU A 31 7.99 -3.73 -1.60
N MET A 32 8.33 -3.42 -0.36
CA MET A 32 9.53 -3.95 0.28
C MET A 32 9.19 -4.45 1.68
N LYS A 33 9.75 -5.59 2.08
CA LYS A 33 9.78 -6.02 3.48
C LYS A 33 11.06 -5.55 4.15
N VAL A 34 10.96 -5.23 5.43
CA VAL A 34 12.10 -4.84 6.25
C VAL A 34 12.52 -6.03 7.08
N HIS A 35 13.77 -6.47 6.90
CA HIS A 35 14.37 -7.49 7.74
C HIS A 35 15.65 -6.91 8.36
N ALA A 36 15.57 -6.51 9.62
CA ALA A 36 16.61 -5.78 10.32
C ALA A 36 17.08 -4.53 9.54
N ASN A 37 18.28 -4.57 8.96
CA ASN A 37 18.85 -3.48 8.16
C ASN A 37 18.73 -3.69 6.64
N LYS A 38 18.03 -4.74 6.20
CA LYS A 38 17.86 -5.08 4.78
C LYS A 38 16.44 -4.80 4.32
N TYR A 39 16.34 -4.20 3.14
CA TYR A 39 15.08 -4.05 2.41
C TYR A 39 15.04 -5.06 1.27
N THR A 40 14.00 -5.89 1.24
CA THR A 40 13.82 -6.90 0.19
C THR A 40 12.58 -6.57 -0.61
N ASP A 41 12.72 -6.39 -1.91
CA ASP A 41 11.58 -6.22 -2.82
C ASP A 41 10.71 -7.48 -2.80
N VAL A 42 9.39 -7.28 -2.67
CA VAL A 42 8.39 -8.36 -2.67
C VAL A 42 7.29 -8.06 -3.66
N SER A 43 6.68 -9.11 -4.20
CA SER A 43 5.55 -9.00 -5.13
C SER A 43 4.24 -8.69 -4.40
N SER A 44 4.08 -9.16 -3.16
CA SER A 44 2.87 -8.98 -2.37
C SER A 44 3.15 -9.01 -0.86
N VAL A 45 2.25 -8.40 -0.10
CA VAL A 45 2.24 -8.40 1.37
C VAL A 45 0.83 -8.68 1.88
N THR A 46 0.72 -9.43 2.97
CA THR A 46 -0.56 -9.95 3.48
C THR A 46 -0.92 -9.35 4.84
N ALA A 47 -2.18 -9.52 5.25
CA ALA A 47 -2.68 -9.05 6.54
C ALA A 47 -1.79 -9.50 7.71
N GLY A 48 -1.49 -8.55 8.61
CA GLY A 48 -0.60 -8.74 9.75
C GLY A 48 0.85 -8.33 9.48
N GLU A 49 1.27 -8.22 8.22
CA GLU A 49 2.63 -7.82 7.87
C GLU A 49 2.83 -6.30 7.90
N ILE A 50 4.05 -5.88 8.23
CA ILE A 50 4.52 -4.49 8.13
C ILE A 50 5.49 -4.41 6.96
N ALA A 51 5.25 -3.47 6.06
CA ALA A 51 6.01 -3.33 4.82
C ALA A 51 6.19 -1.86 4.43
N ILE A 52 6.93 -1.64 3.35
CA ILE A 52 7.19 -0.31 2.78
C ILE A 52 6.58 -0.25 1.39
N ALA A 53 5.79 0.80 1.15
CA ALA A 53 5.29 1.16 -0.16
C ALA A 53 6.13 2.30 -0.74
N VAL A 54 6.51 2.14 -2.01
CA VAL A 54 7.26 3.16 -2.76
C VAL A 54 6.42 3.60 -3.95
N GLY A 55 6.30 4.91 -4.17
CA GLY A 55 5.57 5.48 -5.31
C GLY A 55 4.30 6.26 -4.94
N LEU A 56 3.89 6.22 -3.67
CA LEU A 56 2.85 7.07 -3.11
C LEU A 56 3.40 8.51 -3.00
N LYS A 57 2.64 9.49 -3.48
CA LYS A 57 3.01 10.91 -3.53
C LYS A 57 2.32 11.72 -2.43
N GLU A 58 1.05 11.45 -2.16
CA GLU A 58 0.20 12.24 -1.26
C GLU A 58 -0.01 11.56 0.10
N THR A 59 0.24 10.24 0.18
CA THR A 59 0.09 9.48 1.42
C THR A 59 1.05 9.98 2.52
N MET A 60 0.49 10.28 3.69
CA MET A 60 1.21 10.69 4.89
C MET A 60 0.95 9.75 6.07
N SER A 61 1.68 9.96 7.16
CA SER A 61 1.47 9.21 8.42
C SER A 61 0.04 9.36 8.92
N GLY A 62 -0.60 8.22 9.23
CA GLY A 62 -1.99 8.17 9.70
C GLY A 62 -3.04 8.05 8.59
N ASP A 63 -2.66 8.15 7.33
CA ASP A 63 -3.58 7.92 6.22
C ASP A 63 -3.97 6.43 6.12
N THR A 64 -5.19 6.18 5.62
CA THR A 64 -5.70 4.82 5.38
C THR A 64 -5.78 4.56 3.88
N LEU A 65 -5.18 3.45 3.45
CA LEU A 65 -5.20 2.98 2.07
C LEU A 65 -6.12 1.77 1.96
N ILE A 66 -7.00 1.76 0.97
CA ILE A 66 -7.87 0.62 0.67
C ILE A 66 -7.65 0.13 -0.75
N LYS A 67 -8.03 -1.11 -0.99
CA LYS A 67 -8.11 -1.65 -2.35
C LYS A 67 -9.09 -0.81 -3.15
N LEU A 68 -8.70 -0.43 -4.37
CA LEU A 68 -9.61 0.22 -5.30
C LEU A 68 -10.74 -0.75 -5.62
N THR A 69 -11.92 -0.51 -5.05
CA THR A 69 -13.12 -1.22 -5.45
C THR A 69 -13.61 -0.51 -6.71
N ALA A 70 -13.77 -1.26 -7.80
CA ALA A 70 -14.52 -0.73 -8.94
C ALA A 70 -15.89 -0.36 -8.39
N ALA A 71 -16.21 0.92 -8.33
CA ALA A 71 -17.58 1.34 -8.18
C ALA A 71 -18.31 0.68 -9.36
N ASN A 72 -19.14 -0.32 -9.05
CA ASN A 72 -20.08 -0.86 -10.01
C ASN A 72 -20.82 0.35 -10.58
N GLY A 73 -20.69 0.56 -11.88
CA GLY A 73 -21.68 1.32 -12.59
C GLY A 73 -23.01 0.59 -12.43
N MET A 74 -24.03 1.37 -12.07
CA MET A 74 -25.45 1.04 -11.82
C MET A 74 -25.80 0.78 -10.37
#